data_AF-A0A433A282-F1
#
_entry.id   AF-A0A433A282-F1
#
_cell.length_a   1.000
_cell.length_b   1.000
_cell.length_c   1.000
_cell.angle_alpha   90.00
_cell.angle_beta   90.00
_cell.angle_gamma   90.00
#
_symmetry.space_group_name_H-M   'P 1'
#
loop_
_entity.id
_entity.type
_entity.pdbx_description
1 polymer ?
#
loop_
_entity_poly.entity_id
_entity_poly.type
_entity_poly.pdbx_seq_one_letter_code
_entity_poly.pdbx_strand_id
1 'polypeptide(L)'
;MPDDEAFCVLVRMMNNYGMRSHFTPQMEGLHLRLYQFDALVEEHLPHVARHLNQQGIRSTMYASQWFMTLFAYKFPLNLVFRIYDIIFAEGIEAIFRFALAILKRNEAHILGLDFEGLLNFLKNGLFDEYKSDARRFVTDAYAIKITAKRLERLTKDYDRDVQKSSAEAEALDMLRKANRQLSDHVKRLESSMAALNREHVEIANQLITTKLELAKKHDENDTLQHQVLEMRRTVDAMPFEIEARCKEELEILVAKNVALVQRNSALEDQLAYMENMVIDMKMKFAESENESEGLRRKLTDFKKMMGA
;
A
#
# COMPACT_ATOMS: atom_id res chain seq x y z
N MET A 1 12.50 63.34 44.43
CA MET A 1 13.50 63.10 43.36
C MET A 1 12.95 63.74 42.11
N PRO A 2 13.68 64.66 41.46
CA PRO A 2 13.37 65.19 40.14
C PRO A 2 13.32 64.10 39.05
N ASP A 3 12.68 64.39 37.92
CA ASP A 3 12.40 63.40 36.87
C ASP A 3 13.66 62.84 36.19
N ASP A 4 14.69 63.67 36.00
CA ASP A 4 15.98 63.31 35.42
C ASP A 4 16.78 62.36 36.32
N GLU A 5 16.77 62.62 37.63
CA GLU A 5 17.35 61.72 38.63
C GLU A 5 16.58 60.39 38.68
N ALA A 6 15.24 60.43 38.62
CA ALA A 6 14.41 59.23 38.61
C ALA A 6 14.68 58.36 37.38
N PHE A 7 14.85 58.98 36.20
CA PHE A 7 15.26 58.28 34.99
C PHE A 7 16.64 57.63 35.15
N CYS A 8 17.62 58.36 35.72
CA CYS A 8 18.95 57.80 35.99
C CYS A 8 18.89 56.57 36.91
N VAL A 9 18.06 56.61 37.96
CA VAL A 9 17.85 55.47 38.85
C VAL A 9 17.21 54.30 38.10
N LEU A 10 16.18 54.55 37.28
CA LEU A 10 15.53 53.52 36.48
C LEU A 10 16.54 52.85 35.52
N VAL A 11 17.37 53.62 34.83
CA VAL A 11 18.42 53.08 33.94
C VAL A 11 19.38 52.18 34.72
N ARG A 12 19.82 52.60 35.91
CA ARG A 12 20.65 51.76 36.79
C ARG A 12 19.94 50.51 37.24
N MET A 13 18.65 50.57 37.58
CA MET A 13 17.87 49.38 37.95
C MET A 13 17.79 48.39 36.79
N MET A 14 17.52 48.87 35.58
CA MET A 14 17.39 48.02 34.40
C MET A 14 18.71 47.37 34.01
N ASN A 15 19.82 48.09 34.06
CA ASN A 15 21.10 47.62 33.57
C ASN A 15 21.98 47.01 34.68
N ASN A 16 22.20 47.72 35.80
CA ASN A 16 23.13 47.31 36.85
C ASN A 16 22.50 46.34 37.86
N TYR A 17 21.20 46.46 38.15
CA TYR A 17 20.48 45.54 39.05
C TYR A 17 19.83 44.37 38.29
N GLY A 18 20.02 44.27 36.97
CA GLY A 18 19.54 43.14 36.18
C GLY A 18 18.02 43.05 36.04
N MET A 19 17.26 44.14 36.26
CA MET A 19 15.80 44.11 36.08
C MET A 19 15.40 43.86 34.62
N ARG A 20 16.22 44.29 33.65
CA ARG A 20 15.91 44.17 32.21
C ARG A 20 15.58 42.74 31.77
N SER A 21 16.27 41.73 32.31
CA SER A 21 16.05 40.32 31.94
C SER A 21 14.67 39.79 32.32
N HIS A 22 13.93 40.47 33.21
CA HIS A 22 12.57 40.10 33.59
C HIS A 22 11.55 40.49 32.50
N PHE A 23 11.91 41.45 31.64
CA PHE A 23 11.04 42.05 30.61
C PHE A 23 11.44 41.66 29.18
N THR A 24 12.35 40.70 29.01
CA THR A 24 12.64 40.14 27.67
C THR A 24 11.43 39.38 27.15
N PRO A 25 11.27 39.17 25.83
CA PRO A 25 10.10 38.47 25.29
C PRO A 25 9.90 37.06 25.87
N GLN A 26 10.99 36.38 26.23
CA GLN A 26 11.00 35.06 26.85
C GLN A 26 10.94 35.12 28.39
N MET A 27 11.03 36.32 28.98
CA MET A 27 11.01 36.57 30.43
C MET A 27 12.00 35.68 31.20
N GLU A 28 13.16 35.38 30.62
CA GLU A 28 14.13 34.42 31.13
C GLU A 28 14.58 34.75 32.56
N GLY A 29 14.80 36.04 32.85
CA GLY A 29 15.16 36.51 34.18
C GLY A 29 14.06 36.30 35.20
N LEU A 30 12.80 36.54 34.81
CA LEU A 30 11.66 36.30 35.70
C LEU A 30 11.51 34.81 36.01
N HIS A 31 11.58 33.95 35.00
CA HIS A 31 11.47 32.50 35.19
C HIS A 31 12.59 31.96 36.09
N LEU A 32 13.82 32.44 35.92
CA LEU A 32 14.92 32.13 36.83
C LEU A 32 14.62 32.58 38.26
N ARG A 33 14.12 33.81 38.48
CA ARG A 33 13.77 34.29 39.82
C ARG A 33 12.64 33.46 40.45
N LEU A 34 11.63 33.09 39.68
CA LEU A 34 10.54 32.24 40.19
C LEU A 34 11.04 30.83 40.55
N TYR A 35 11.92 30.24 39.76
CA TYR A 35 12.57 28.96 40.10
C TYR A 35 13.38 29.06 41.39
N GLN A 36 14.20 30.11 41.53
CA GLN A 36 14.96 30.36 42.75
C GLN A 36 14.02 30.55 43.95
N PHE A 37 12.92 31.27 43.77
CA PHE A 37 11.92 31.48 44.81
C PHE A 37 11.25 30.18 45.24
N ASP A 38 10.81 29.35 44.31
CA ASP A 38 10.17 28.07 44.61
C ASP A 38 11.11 27.16 45.41
N ALA A 39 12.37 27.03 44.99
CA ALA A 39 13.37 26.26 45.72
C ALA A 39 13.64 26.82 47.13
N LEU A 40 13.63 28.14 47.29
CA LEU A 40 13.81 28.76 48.61
C LEU A 40 12.58 28.60 49.50
N VAL A 41 11.37 28.60 48.94
CA VAL A 41 10.12 28.30 49.68
C VAL A 41 10.14 26.85 50.15
N GLU A 42 10.58 25.91 49.32
CA GLU A 42 10.78 24.52 49.72
C GLU A 42 11.79 24.37 50.87
N GLU A 43 12.89 25.13 50.82
CA GLU A 43 13.96 25.08 51.84
C GLU A 43 13.54 25.72 53.18
N HIS A 44 12.86 26.88 53.14
CA HIS A 44 12.56 27.68 54.34
C HIS A 44 11.15 27.45 54.90
N LEU A 45 10.20 27.05 54.06
CA LEU A 45 8.77 26.91 54.37
C LEU A 45 8.23 25.60 53.77
N PRO A 46 8.77 24.42 54.13
CA PRO A 46 8.45 23.15 53.48
C PRO A 46 6.96 22.76 53.61
N HIS A 47 6.28 23.18 54.67
CA HIS A 47 4.84 22.95 54.86
C HIS A 47 4.03 23.76 53.86
N VAL A 48 4.35 25.05 53.70
CA VAL A 48 3.73 25.93 52.70
C VAL A 48 3.98 25.42 51.30
N ALA A 49 5.23 25.05 50.97
CA ALA A 49 5.58 24.50 49.66
C ALA A 49 4.75 23.25 49.32
N ARG A 50 4.65 22.31 50.27
CA ARG A 50 3.84 21.10 50.10
C ARG A 50 2.37 21.42 49.90
N HIS A 51 1.81 22.33 50.69
CA HIS A 51 0.41 22.73 50.57
C HIS A 51 0.12 23.39 49.21
N LEU A 52 0.98 24.33 48.77
CA LEU A 52 0.87 24.95 47.44
C LEU A 52 0.91 23.89 46.32
N ASN A 53 1.82 22.92 46.42
CA ASN A 53 1.93 21.82 45.46
C ASN A 53 0.69 20.91 45.48
N GLN A 54 0.14 20.60 46.65
CA GLN A 54 -1.10 19.82 46.80
C GLN A 54 -2.32 20.54 46.21
N GLN A 55 -2.38 21.86 46.36
CA GLN A 55 -3.41 22.70 45.75
C GLN A 55 -3.14 23.00 44.26
N GLY A 56 -2.01 22.59 43.70
CA GLY A 56 -1.65 22.88 42.30
C GLY A 56 -1.35 24.36 42.02
N ILE A 57 -1.00 25.14 43.04
CA ILE A 57 -0.70 26.57 42.91
C ILE A 57 0.79 26.75 42.61
N ARG A 58 1.09 27.36 41.46
CA ARG A 58 2.45 27.70 41.05
C ARG A 58 2.78 29.15 41.39
N SER A 59 4.04 29.45 41.72
CA SER A 59 4.51 30.82 41.98
C SER A 59 4.22 31.79 40.83
N THR A 60 4.27 31.31 39.59
CA THR A 60 3.90 32.09 38.39
C THR A 60 2.50 32.70 38.47
N MET A 61 1.58 32.12 39.25
CA MET A 61 0.20 32.59 39.39
C MET A 61 0.04 33.78 40.35
N TYR A 62 0.97 34.00 41.29
CA TYR A 62 0.84 35.04 42.32
C TYR A 62 2.10 35.90 42.52
N ALA A 63 3.29 35.35 42.34
CA ALA A 63 4.56 36.01 42.64
C ALA A 63 5.18 36.75 41.45
N SER A 64 4.75 36.49 40.21
CA SER A 64 5.30 37.15 39.01
C SER A 64 5.31 38.69 39.14
N GLN A 65 4.23 39.27 39.66
CA GLN A 65 4.13 40.72 39.87
C GLN A 65 5.10 41.23 40.95
N TRP A 66 5.44 40.41 41.94
CA TRP A 66 6.35 40.81 43.02
C TRP A 66 7.73 41.10 42.45
N PHE A 67 8.27 40.19 41.63
CA PHE A 67 9.58 40.34 41.00
C PHE A 67 9.59 41.39 39.89
N MET A 68 8.53 41.46 39.08
CA MET A 68 8.44 42.44 37.98
C MET A 68 8.35 43.89 38.47
N THR A 69 7.63 44.12 39.57
CA THR A 69 7.35 45.48 40.07
C THR A 69 8.05 45.81 41.38
N LEU A 70 8.89 44.90 41.89
CA LEU A 70 9.50 45.01 43.22
C LEU A 70 8.45 45.32 44.30
N PHE A 71 7.32 44.63 44.23
CA PHE A 71 6.10 44.82 45.04
C PHE A 71 5.34 46.14 44.84
N ALA A 72 5.79 47.08 44.01
CA ALA A 72 5.20 48.40 43.86
C ALA A 72 3.75 48.43 43.31
N TYR A 73 3.24 47.33 42.75
CA TYR A 73 1.92 47.31 42.12
C TYR A 73 0.74 47.39 43.09
N LYS A 74 0.73 46.57 44.15
CA LYS A 74 -0.40 46.48 45.11
C LYS A 74 -0.03 46.86 46.53
N PHE A 75 1.26 46.95 46.85
CA PHE A 75 1.68 47.12 48.23
C PHE A 75 1.63 48.60 48.63
N PRO A 76 1.25 48.91 49.89
CA PRO A 76 1.38 50.25 50.44
C PRO A 76 2.79 50.82 50.25
N LEU A 77 2.89 52.08 49.81
CA LEU A 77 4.18 52.71 49.45
C LEU A 77 5.18 52.73 50.61
N ASN A 78 4.72 52.83 51.86
CA ASN A 78 5.57 52.76 53.03
C ASN A 78 6.35 51.42 53.15
N LEU A 79 5.75 50.31 52.70
CA LEU A 79 6.43 49.01 52.63
C LEU A 79 7.37 48.94 51.42
N VAL A 80 6.89 49.43 50.27
CA VAL A 80 7.67 49.44 49.02
C VAL A 80 8.95 50.24 49.19
N PHE A 81 8.91 51.41 49.83
CA PHE A 81 10.12 52.21 50.08
C PHE A 81 11.15 51.45 50.92
N ARG A 82 10.70 50.66 51.91
CA ARG A 82 11.62 49.82 52.70
C ARG A 82 12.25 48.70 51.90
N ILE A 83 11.50 48.10 50.98
CA ILE A 83 12.06 47.12 50.04
C ILE A 83 13.12 47.80 49.16
N TYR A 84 12.82 48.98 48.63
CA TYR A 84 13.75 49.73 47.76
C TYR A 84 15.01 50.18 48.50
N ASP A 85 14.90 50.65 49.75
CA ASP A 85 16.04 51.00 50.61
C ASP A 85 17.05 49.83 50.66
N ILE A 86 16.55 48.61 50.92
CA ILE A 86 17.40 47.41 51.03
C ILE A 86 17.88 46.94 49.66
N ILE A 87 17.04 47.01 48.62
CA ILE A 87 17.46 46.65 47.26
C ILE A 87 18.61 47.54 46.80
N PHE A 88 18.55 48.86 47.02
CA PHE A 88 19.63 49.77 46.63
C PHE A 88 20.88 49.61 47.48
N ALA A 89 20.75 49.16 48.72
CA ALA A 89 21.89 48.92 49.60
C ALA A 89 22.59 47.58 49.33
N GLU A 90 21.83 46.50 49.11
CA GLU A 90 22.34 45.13 49.12
C GLU A 90 22.14 44.37 47.79
N GLY A 91 21.41 44.95 46.84
CA GLY A 91 21.13 44.35 45.54
C GLY A 91 19.71 43.79 45.42
N ILE A 92 19.32 43.50 44.17
CA ILE A 92 17.97 43.03 43.82
C ILE A 92 17.58 41.73 44.52
N GLU A 93 18.54 40.87 44.83
CA GLU A 93 18.32 39.57 45.47
C GLU A 93 17.71 39.69 46.87
N ALA A 94 17.78 40.88 47.48
CA ALA A 94 17.05 41.19 48.72
C ALA A 94 15.55 40.91 48.60
N ILE A 95 14.97 41.00 47.39
CA ILE A 95 13.56 40.74 47.15
C ILE A 95 13.11 39.34 47.60
N PHE A 96 13.99 38.33 47.52
CA PHE A 96 13.68 36.98 47.98
C PHE A 96 13.42 36.91 49.48
N ARG A 97 14.18 37.68 50.28
CA ARG A 97 13.98 37.75 51.72
C ARG A 97 12.61 38.32 52.07
N PHE A 98 12.18 39.38 51.38
CA PHE A 98 10.86 39.95 51.57
C PHE A 98 9.73 39.01 51.12
N ALA A 99 9.90 38.33 49.98
CA ALA A 99 8.93 37.36 49.48
C ALA A 99 8.77 36.14 50.42
N LEU A 100 9.84 35.67 51.03
CA LEU A 100 9.79 34.59 52.01
C LEU A 100 9.24 35.08 53.36
N ALA A 101 9.60 36.29 53.79
CA ALA A 101 9.12 36.88 55.05
C ALA A 101 7.60 37.03 55.04
N ILE A 102 7.03 37.44 53.91
CA ILE A 102 5.57 37.59 53.81
C ILE A 102 4.84 36.26 53.82
N LEU A 103 5.38 35.22 53.17
CA LEU A 103 4.81 33.87 53.25
C LEU A 103 4.93 33.27 54.65
N LYS A 104 6.11 33.38 55.26
CA LYS A 104 6.38 32.86 56.61
C LYS A 104 5.45 33.46 57.66
N ARG A 105 5.22 34.77 57.56
CA ARG A 105 4.34 35.49 58.48
C ARG A 105 2.90 35.00 58.41
N ASN A 106 2.43 34.67 57.21
CA ASN A 106 1.07 34.21 56.95
C ASN A 106 0.93 32.67 56.89
N GLU A 107 1.94 31.90 57.32
CA GLU A 107 2.02 30.44 57.13
C GLU A 107 0.78 29.71 57.69
N ALA A 108 0.36 30.03 58.92
CA ALA A 108 -0.79 29.39 59.55
C ALA A 108 -2.10 29.63 58.78
N HIS A 109 -2.27 30.81 58.20
CA HIS A 109 -3.45 31.13 57.39
C HIS A 109 -3.40 30.41 56.04
N ILE A 110 -2.23 30.41 55.38
CA ILE A 110 -2.01 29.74 54.10
C ILE A 110 -2.36 28.24 54.19
N LEU A 111 -1.91 27.56 55.24
CA LEU A 111 -2.14 26.12 55.43
C LEU A 111 -3.61 25.75 55.68
N GLY A 112 -4.45 26.72 56.06
CA GLY A 112 -5.87 26.52 56.31
C GLY A 112 -6.79 26.75 55.12
N LEU A 113 -6.26 27.24 53.99
CA LEU A 113 -7.05 27.62 52.81
C LEU A 113 -7.02 26.55 51.71
N ASP A 114 -8.12 26.42 50.97
CA ASP A 114 -8.23 25.63 49.75
C ASP A 114 -7.76 26.42 48.51
N PHE A 115 -7.75 25.81 47.32
CA PHE A 115 -7.22 26.42 46.09
C PHE A 115 -7.74 27.85 45.84
N GLU A 116 -9.06 28.07 45.85
CA GLU A 116 -9.65 29.36 45.48
C GLU A 116 -9.36 30.43 46.55
N GLY A 117 -9.61 30.10 47.82
CA GLY A 117 -9.33 30.98 48.94
C GLY A 117 -7.84 31.34 49.04
N LEU A 118 -6.98 30.34 48.86
CA LEU A 118 -5.53 30.49 48.92
C LEU A 118 -5.01 31.37 47.79
N LEU A 119 -5.43 31.13 46.54
CA LEU A 119 -4.96 31.93 45.41
C LEU A 119 -5.41 33.40 45.52
N ASN A 120 -6.63 33.64 46.00
CA ASN A 120 -7.11 34.99 46.26
C ASN A 120 -6.31 35.66 47.39
N PHE A 121 -6.06 34.93 48.48
CA PHE A 121 -5.28 35.43 49.62
C PHE A 121 -3.84 35.77 49.23
N LEU A 122 -3.16 34.91 48.48
CA LEU A 122 -1.79 35.16 47.97
C LEU A 122 -1.72 36.41 47.08
N LYS A 123 -2.79 36.75 46.36
CA LYS A 123 -2.85 37.90 45.46
C LYS A 123 -3.22 39.22 46.15
N ASN A 124 -3.98 39.16 47.24
CA ASN A 124 -4.68 40.33 47.78
C ASN A 124 -4.55 40.52 49.30
N GLY A 125 -4.28 39.48 50.09
CA GLY A 125 -4.33 39.54 51.56
C GLY A 125 -2.97 39.48 52.27
N LEU A 126 -1.91 39.01 51.60
CA LEU A 126 -0.61 38.74 52.24
C LEU A 126 0.01 39.93 53.00
N PHE A 127 -0.23 41.15 52.55
CA PHE A 127 0.41 42.35 53.10
C PHE A 127 -0.36 42.97 54.27
N ASP A 128 -1.57 42.47 54.58
CA ASP A 128 -2.41 43.03 55.63
C ASP A 128 -1.73 43.00 57.00
N GLU A 129 -0.94 41.95 57.29
CA GLU A 129 -0.18 41.84 58.53
C GLU A 129 0.93 42.89 58.72
N TYR A 130 1.39 43.53 57.64
CA TYR A 130 2.46 44.53 57.68
C TYR A 130 1.96 45.96 57.52
N LYS A 131 0.65 46.18 57.30
CA LYS A 131 0.07 47.52 57.11
C LYS A 131 0.40 48.49 58.24
N SER A 132 0.41 48.01 59.49
CA SER A 132 0.63 48.83 60.69
C SER A 132 2.10 49.03 61.05
N ASP A 133 3.01 48.14 60.61
CA ASP A 133 4.43 48.20 60.99
C ASP A 133 5.36 47.76 59.85
N ALA A 134 5.85 48.75 59.11
CA ALA A 134 6.83 48.55 58.06
C ALA A 134 8.22 48.13 58.57
N ARG A 135 8.58 48.44 59.83
CA ARG A 135 9.89 48.07 60.38
C ARG A 135 9.95 46.57 60.63
N ARG A 136 8.86 45.99 61.13
CA ARG A 136 8.73 44.55 61.31
C ARG A 136 8.94 43.78 60.02
N PHE A 137 8.45 44.30 58.88
CA PHE A 137 8.67 43.65 57.59
C PHE A 137 10.16 43.54 57.24
N VAL A 138 10.93 44.60 57.49
CA VAL A 138 12.39 44.59 57.32
C VAL A 138 13.03 43.60 58.31
N THR A 139 12.65 43.62 59.58
CA THR A 139 13.17 42.69 60.59
C THR A 139 12.96 41.23 60.21
N ASP A 140 11.75 40.88 59.74
CA ASP A 140 11.42 39.53 59.31
C ASP A 140 12.21 39.11 58.06
N ALA A 141 12.42 40.04 57.12
CA ALA A 141 13.25 39.79 55.94
C ALA A 141 14.72 39.53 56.32
N TYR A 142 15.31 40.28 57.25
CA TYR A 142 16.68 40.04 57.73
C TYR A 142 16.84 38.75 58.55
N ALA A 143 15.76 38.25 59.16
CA ALA A 143 15.79 36.96 59.84
C ALA A 143 16.00 35.77 58.88
N ILE A 144 15.75 35.97 57.58
CA ILE A 144 15.88 34.94 56.53
C ILE A 144 17.28 35.04 55.91
N LYS A 145 18.04 33.96 56.02
CA LYS A 145 19.43 33.89 55.57
C LYS A 145 19.53 33.24 54.20
N ILE A 146 19.74 34.05 53.17
CA ILE A 146 20.00 33.59 51.81
C ILE A 146 21.44 33.93 51.47
N THR A 147 22.23 32.93 51.09
CA THR A 147 23.62 33.16 50.68
C THR A 147 23.70 33.33 49.17
N ALA A 148 24.54 34.26 48.69
CA ALA A 148 24.78 34.45 47.25
C ALA A 148 25.22 33.14 46.56
N LYS A 149 26.05 32.33 47.24
CA LYS A 149 26.48 31.01 46.75
C LYS A 149 25.31 30.04 46.54
N ARG A 150 24.24 30.13 47.35
CA ARG A 150 23.04 29.31 47.17
C ARG A 150 22.26 29.76 45.94
N LEU A 151 22.09 31.06 45.75
CA LEU A 151 21.43 31.61 44.55
C LEU A 151 22.20 31.27 43.28
N GLU A 152 23.53 31.36 43.29
CA GLU A 152 24.38 30.98 42.15
C GLU A 152 24.23 29.49 41.80
N ARG A 153 24.16 28.61 42.80
CA ARG A 153 23.87 27.18 42.57
C ARG A 153 22.51 26.98 41.93
N LEU A 154 21.47 27.64 42.43
CA LEU A 154 20.12 27.55 41.86
C LEU A 154 20.07 28.08 40.43
N THR A 155 20.86 29.11 40.08
CA THR A 155 21.00 29.56 38.69
C THR A 155 21.60 28.47 37.82
N LYS A 156 22.69 27.84 38.25
CA LYS A 156 23.32 26.75 37.49
C LYS A 156 22.40 25.54 37.33
N ASP A 157 21.63 25.22 38.35
CA ASP A 157 20.64 24.14 38.30
C ASP A 157 19.51 24.47 37.31
N TYR A 158 18.98 25.71 37.34
CA TYR A 158 17.99 26.18 36.36
C TYR A 158 18.52 26.14 34.92
N ASP A 159 19.73 26.65 34.67
CA ASP A 159 20.33 26.65 33.34
C ASP A 159 20.49 25.22 32.80
N ARG A 160 20.90 24.28 33.66
CA ARG A 160 20.98 22.85 33.31
C ARG A 160 19.59 22.27 32.97
N ASP A 161 18.58 22.61 33.75
CA ASP A 161 17.21 22.12 33.54
C ASP A 161 16.62 22.68 32.23
N VAL A 162 16.86 23.95 31.92
CA VAL A 162 16.47 24.59 30.65
C VAL A 162 17.19 23.96 29.47
N GLN A 163 18.51 23.76 29.55
CA GLN A 163 19.29 23.10 28.49
C GLN A 163 18.81 21.68 28.25
N LYS A 164 18.55 20.92 29.32
CA LYS A 164 18.02 19.56 29.23
C LYS A 164 16.65 19.54 28.55
N SER A 165 15.73 20.40 28.99
CA SER A 165 14.39 20.52 28.39
C SER A 165 14.44 20.92 26.91
N SER A 166 15.34 21.84 26.54
CA SER A 166 15.56 22.22 25.14
C SER A 166 16.09 21.05 24.31
N ALA A 167 17.10 20.33 24.80
CA ALA A 167 17.66 19.17 24.12
C ALA A 167 16.65 18.03 23.97
N GLU A 168 15.80 17.81 24.98
CA GLU A 168 14.70 16.83 24.93
C GLU A 168 13.65 17.24 23.88
N ALA A 169 13.30 18.53 23.79
CA ALA A 169 12.37 19.04 22.80
C ALA A 169 12.91 18.88 21.36
N GLU A 170 14.19 19.17 21.14
CA GLU A 170 14.87 18.99 19.85
C GLU A 170 14.95 17.50 19.46
N ALA A 171 15.32 16.63 20.41
CA ALA A 171 15.35 15.18 20.19
C ALA A 171 13.96 14.64 19.84
N LEU A 172 12.91 15.12 20.52
CA LEU A 172 11.53 14.73 20.24
C LEU A 172 11.10 15.16 18.82
N ASP A 173 11.47 16.37 18.38
CA ASP A 173 11.17 16.83 17.01
C ASP A 173 11.90 15.99 15.95
N MET A 174 13.17 15.66 16.19
CA MET A 174 13.95 14.78 15.31
C MET A 174 13.34 13.38 15.22
N LEU A 175 12.95 12.78 16.36
CA LEU A 175 12.26 11.49 16.40
C LEU A 175 10.91 11.53 15.69
N ARG A 176 10.15 12.63 15.83
CA ARG A 176 8.88 12.82 15.11
C ARG A 176 9.09 12.90 13.61
N LYS A 177 10.12 13.61 13.14
CA LYS A 177 10.49 13.68 11.72
C LYS A 177 10.91 12.31 11.17
N ALA A 178 11.76 11.59 11.89
CA ALA A 178 12.20 10.25 11.52
C ALA A 178 11.01 9.26 11.46
N ASN A 179 10.11 9.28 12.45
CA ASN A 179 8.92 8.43 12.45
C ASN A 179 7.98 8.74 11.27
N ARG A 180 7.82 10.02 10.90
CA ARG A 180 7.05 10.40 9.69
C ARG A 180 7.69 9.82 8.43
N GLN A 181 9.00 9.99 8.26
CA GLN A 181 9.75 9.45 7.12
C GLN A 181 9.63 7.92 7.03
N LEU A 182 9.79 7.23 8.17
CA LEU A 182 9.67 5.78 8.22
C LEU A 182 8.25 5.32 7.88
N SER A 183 7.22 6.01 8.38
CA SER A 183 5.82 5.73 8.03
C SER A 183 5.57 5.90 6.53
N ASP A 184 6.15 6.93 5.90
CA ASP A 184 6.04 7.12 4.46
C ASP A 184 6.78 6.04 3.66
N HIS A 185 7.93 5.57 4.15
CA HIS A 185 8.63 4.43 3.56
C HIS A 185 7.81 3.14 3.65
N VAL A 186 7.19 2.86 4.80
CA VAL A 186 6.31 1.70 4.97
C VAL A 186 5.14 1.77 3.97
N LYS A 187 4.45 2.92 3.87
CA LYS A 187 3.37 3.09 2.90
C LYS A 187 3.81 2.87 1.44
N ARG A 188 5.01 3.34 1.08
CA ARG A 188 5.59 3.10 -0.27
C ARG A 188 5.89 1.62 -0.52
N LEU A 189 6.43 0.93 0.48
CA LEU A 189 6.70 -0.50 0.37
C LEU A 189 5.41 -1.31 0.28
N GLU A 190 4.39 -0.96 1.07
CA GLU A 190 3.06 -1.58 1.01
C GLU A 190 2.41 -1.39 -0.36
N SER A 191 2.47 -0.19 -0.94
CA SER A 191 1.91 0.06 -2.26
C SER A 191 2.66 -0.67 -3.37
N SER A 192 3.99 -0.76 -3.28
CA SER A 192 4.82 -1.53 -4.20
C SER A 192 4.53 -3.03 -4.11
N MET A 193 4.42 -3.56 -2.89
CA MET A 193 4.09 -4.98 -2.66
C MET A 193 2.67 -5.30 -3.18
N ALA A 194 1.70 -4.40 -2.99
CA ALA A 194 0.37 -4.57 -3.55
C ALA A 194 0.37 -4.55 -5.09
N ALA A 195 1.16 -3.69 -5.72
CA ALA A 195 1.31 -3.67 -7.18
C ALA A 195 1.93 -4.97 -7.70
N LEU A 196 3.04 -5.41 -7.08
CA LEU A 196 3.72 -6.66 -7.45
C LEU A 196 2.80 -7.88 -7.29
N ASN A 197 2.01 -7.93 -6.21
CA ASN A 197 1.01 -8.99 -6.03
C ASN A 197 -0.06 -9.00 -7.13
N ARG A 198 -0.49 -7.83 -7.62
CA ARG A 198 -1.43 -7.77 -8.75
C ARG A 198 -0.80 -8.31 -10.03
N GLU A 199 0.43 -7.90 -10.34
CA GLU A 199 1.18 -8.39 -11.49
C GLU A 199 1.36 -9.91 -11.43
N HIS A 200 1.69 -10.47 -10.26
CA HIS A 200 1.80 -11.91 -10.08
C HIS A 200 0.49 -12.66 -10.35
N VAL A 201 -0.65 -12.14 -9.88
CA VAL A 201 -1.97 -12.74 -10.17
C VAL A 201 -2.28 -12.67 -11.66
N GLU A 202 -1.97 -11.55 -12.32
CA GLU A 202 -2.20 -11.38 -13.75
C GLU A 202 -1.34 -12.35 -14.58
N ILE A 203 -0.05 -12.46 -14.28
CA ILE A 203 0.85 -13.42 -14.94
C ILE A 203 0.39 -14.86 -14.70
N ALA A 204 -0.04 -15.20 -13.48
CA ALA A 204 -0.57 -16.53 -13.18
C ALA A 204 -1.83 -16.84 -14.01
N ASN A 205 -2.74 -15.87 -14.15
CA ASN A 205 -3.93 -16.02 -14.99
C ASN A 205 -3.56 -16.18 -16.47
N GLN A 206 -2.64 -15.37 -16.99
CA GLN A 206 -2.13 -15.50 -18.36
C GLN A 206 -1.45 -16.86 -18.59
N LEU A 207 -0.71 -17.38 -17.60
CA LEU A 207 -0.10 -18.71 -17.68
C LEU A 207 -1.16 -19.82 -17.74
N ILE A 208 -2.25 -19.69 -16.98
CA ILE A 208 -3.37 -20.63 -17.02
C ILE A 208 -4.07 -20.59 -18.39
N THR A 209 -4.37 -19.41 -18.92
CA THR A 209 -5.03 -19.28 -20.24
C THR A 209 -4.17 -19.82 -21.36
N THR A 210 -2.87 -19.47 -21.39
CA THR A 210 -1.93 -19.98 -22.40
C THR A 210 -1.75 -21.50 -22.30
N LYS A 211 -1.72 -22.07 -21.10
CA LYS A 211 -1.70 -23.54 -20.93
C LYS A 211 -2.98 -24.20 -21.45
N LEU A 212 -4.15 -23.61 -21.20
CA LEU A 212 -5.43 -24.11 -21.70
C LEU A 212 -5.50 -24.03 -23.23
N GLU A 213 -5.04 -22.94 -23.84
CA GLU A 213 -4.94 -22.79 -25.29
C GLU A 213 -3.96 -23.80 -25.90
N LEU A 214 -2.80 -24.00 -25.27
CA LEU A 214 -1.82 -25.00 -25.69
C LEU A 214 -2.40 -26.40 -25.67
N ALA A 215 -3.16 -26.76 -24.62
CA ALA A 215 -3.86 -28.05 -24.54
C ALA A 215 -4.88 -28.21 -25.68
N LYS A 216 -5.69 -27.18 -25.97
CA LYS A 216 -6.62 -27.22 -27.11
C LYS A 216 -5.90 -27.39 -28.44
N LYS A 217 -4.79 -26.68 -28.65
CA LYS A 217 -3.99 -26.82 -29.87
C LYS A 217 -3.31 -28.19 -29.98
N HIS A 218 -2.96 -28.79 -28.85
CA HIS A 218 -2.46 -30.15 -28.82
C HIS A 218 -3.55 -31.16 -29.23
N ASP A 219 -4.76 -31.05 -28.67
CA ASP A 219 -5.90 -31.90 -29.04
C ASP A 219 -6.29 -31.72 -30.53
N GLU A 220 -6.31 -30.47 -31.03
CA GLU A 220 -6.51 -30.17 -32.45
C GLU A 220 -5.43 -30.82 -33.34
N ASN A 221 -4.16 -30.77 -32.91
CA ASN A 221 -3.07 -31.38 -33.66
C ASN A 221 -3.17 -32.91 -33.67
N ASP A 222 -3.54 -33.53 -32.55
CA ASP A 222 -3.72 -34.98 -32.45
C ASP A 222 -4.90 -35.47 -33.31
N THR A 223 -6.01 -34.71 -33.33
CA THR A 223 -7.15 -35.01 -34.22
C THR A 223 -6.80 -34.85 -35.69
N LEU A 224 -6.08 -33.80 -36.07
CA LEU A 224 -5.58 -33.62 -37.43
C LEU A 224 -4.60 -34.73 -37.82
N GLN A 225 -3.70 -35.15 -36.92
CA GLN A 225 -2.81 -36.29 -37.14
C GLN A 225 -3.60 -37.57 -37.38
N HIS A 226 -4.63 -37.84 -36.58
CA HIS A 226 -5.53 -38.98 -36.80
C HIS A 226 -6.23 -38.93 -38.16
N GLN A 227 -6.78 -37.77 -38.55
CA GLN A 227 -7.42 -37.58 -39.86
C GLN A 227 -6.45 -37.81 -41.01
N VAL A 228 -5.22 -37.27 -40.92
CA VAL A 228 -4.17 -37.49 -41.92
C VAL A 228 -3.82 -38.98 -42.01
N LEU A 229 -3.72 -39.68 -40.88
CA LEU A 229 -3.38 -41.10 -40.83
C LEU A 229 -4.51 -41.97 -41.45
N GLU A 230 -5.76 -41.60 -41.20
CA GLU A 230 -6.94 -42.25 -41.79
C GLU A 230 -7.05 -41.97 -43.30
N MET A 231 -6.92 -40.72 -43.74
CA MET A 231 -6.86 -40.36 -45.15
C MET A 231 -5.71 -41.07 -45.88
N ARG A 232 -4.56 -41.22 -45.22
CA ARG A 232 -3.42 -41.94 -45.79
C ARG A 232 -3.73 -43.43 -45.95
N ARG A 233 -4.40 -44.04 -44.97
CA ARG A 233 -4.88 -45.44 -45.07
C ARG A 233 -5.89 -45.62 -46.20
N THR A 234 -6.85 -44.72 -46.37
CA THR A 234 -7.84 -44.82 -47.47
C THR A 234 -7.19 -44.62 -48.83
N VAL A 235 -6.26 -43.68 -48.95
CA VAL A 235 -5.46 -43.49 -50.16
C VAL A 235 -4.61 -44.72 -50.49
N ASP A 236 -3.98 -45.34 -49.49
CA ASP A 236 -3.18 -46.55 -49.69
C ASP A 236 -4.06 -47.78 -50.01
N ALA A 237 -5.31 -47.82 -49.55
CA ALA A 237 -6.26 -48.90 -49.82
C ALA A 237 -6.98 -48.79 -51.18
N MET A 238 -7.15 -47.56 -51.71
CA MET A 238 -7.81 -47.31 -52.99
C MET A 238 -7.26 -48.15 -54.17
N PRO A 239 -5.93 -48.28 -54.37
CA PRO A 239 -5.39 -49.13 -55.44
C PRO A 239 -5.83 -50.59 -55.31
N PHE A 240 -5.89 -51.13 -54.08
CA PHE A 240 -6.31 -52.51 -53.83
C PHE A 240 -7.81 -52.70 -54.06
N GLU A 241 -8.64 -51.74 -53.64
CA GLU A 241 -10.08 -51.76 -53.90
C GLU A 241 -10.41 -51.62 -55.39
N ILE A 242 -9.69 -50.75 -56.11
CA ILE A 242 -9.82 -50.58 -57.56
C ILE A 242 -9.37 -51.86 -58.27
N GLU A 243 -8.23 -52.45 -57.88
CA GLU A 243 -7.74 -53.70 -58.45
C GLU A 243 -8.72 -54.86 -58.22
N ALA A 244 -9.28 -54.98 -57.00
CA ALA A 244 -10.30 -55.96 -56.68
C ALA A 244 -11.56 -55.79 -57.53
N ARG A 245 -12.08 -54.55 -57.66
CA ARG A 245 -13.23 -54.25 -58.53
C ARG A 245 -12.94 -54.54 -60.01
N CYS A 246 -11.78 -54.12 -60.52
CA CYS A 246 -11.39 -54.40 -61.90
C CYS A 246 -11.26 -55.90 -62.15
N LYS A 247 -10.77 -56.67 -61.17
CA LYS A 247 -10.68 -58.12 -61.26
C LYS A 247 -12.06 -58.78 -61.29
N GLU A 248 -13.00 -58.33 -60.46
CA GLU A 248 -14.39 -58.80 -60.46
C GLU A 248 -15.07 -58.47 -61.79
N GLU A 249 -14.94 -57.25 -62.31
CA GLU A 249 -15.46 -56.86 -63.62
C GLU A 249 -14.82 -57.69 -64.77
N LEU A 250 -13.52 -58.00 -64.67
CA LEU A 250 -12.82 -58.84 -65.62
C LEU A 250 -13.31 -60.28 -65.59
N GLU A 251 -13.53 -60.86 -64.41
CA GLU A 251 -14.09 -62.22 -64.26
C GLU A 251 -15.49 -62.31 -64.86
N ILE A 252 -16.33 -61.30 -64.66
CA ILE A 252 -17.65 -61.18 -65.29
C ILE A 252 -17.52 -61.14 -66.83
N LEU A 253 -16.59 -60.34 -67.36
CA LEU A 253 -16.33 -60.24 -68.80
C LEU A 253 -15.79 -61.54 -69.39
N VAL A 254 -14.89 -62.24 -68.70
CA VAL A 254 -14.36 -63.54 -69.14
C VAL A 254 -15.47 -64.57 -69.19
N ALA A 255 -16.32 -64.66 -68.16
CA ALA A 255 -17.47 -65.55 -68.16
C ALA A 255 -18.41 -65.29 -69.34
N LYS A 256 -18.65 -64.00 -69.65
CA LYS A 256 -19.47 -63.59 -70.79
C LYS A 256 -18.82 -63.92 -72.14
N ASN A 257 -17.51 -63.77 -72.26
CA ASN A 257 -16.75 -64.14 -73.45
C ASN A 257 -16.77 -65.66 -73.69
N VAL A 258 -16.62 -66.47 -72.64
CA VAL A 258 -16.74 -67.94 -72.74
C VAL A 258 -18.12 -68.33 -73.26
N ALA A 259 -19.18 -67.71 -72.74
CA ALA A 259 -20.54 -67.95 -73.21
C ALA A 259 -20.74 -67.54 -74.68
N LEU A 260 -20.13 -66.42 -75.11
CA LEU A 260 -20.15 -65.98 -76.51
C LEU A 260 -19.39 -66.93 -77.44
N VAL A 261 -18.21 -67.42 -77.02
CA VAL A 261 -17.43 -68.39 -77.81
C VAL A 261 -18.19 -69.70 -77.98
N GLN A 262 -18.82 -70.22 -76.91
CA GLN A 262 -19.67 -71.40 -76.99
C GLN A 262 -20.84 -71.18 -77.96
N ARG A 263 -21.45 -69.99 -77.94
CA ARG A 263 -22.53 -69.63 -78.87
C ARG A 263 -22.05 -69.52 -80.32
N ASN A 264 -20.87 -68.94 -80.55
CA ASN A 264 -20.28 -68.86 -81.88
C ASN A 264 -19.93 -70.24 -82.44
N SER A 265 -19.32 -71.11 -81.62
CA SER A 265 -19.04 -72.50 -82.02
C SER A 265 -20.31 -73.27 -82.38
N ALA A 266 -21.40 -73.11 -81.61
CA ALA A 266 -22.68 -73.73 -81.95
C ALA A 266 -23.28 -73.21 -83.27
N LEU A 267 -23.09 -71.91 -83.56
CA LEU A 267 -23.50 -71.31 -84.83
C LEU A 267 -22.63 -71.80 -86.00
N GLU A 268 -21.32 -71.98 -85.80
CA GLU A 268 -20.40 -72.57 -86.79
C GLU A 268 -20.77 -74.03 -87.09
N ASP A 269 -21.09 -74.84 -86.08
CA ASP A 269 -21.57 -76.21 -86.27
C ASP A 269 -22.88 -76.27 -87.05
N GLN A 270 -23.80 -75.33 -86.79
CA GLN A 270 -25.05 -75.20 -87.56
C GLN A 270 -24.81 -74.82 -89.01
N LEU A 271 -23.86 -73.89 -89.27
CA LEU A 271 -23.45 -73.53 -90.62
C LEU A 271 -22.85 -74.73 -91.36
N ALA A 272 -21.94 -75.47 -90.72
CA ALA A 272 -21.33 -76.67 -91.31
C ALA A 272 -22.39 -77.76 -91.62
N TYR A 273 -23.40 -77.92 -90.76
CA TYR A 273 -24.52 -78.83 -91.01
C TYR A 273 -25.35 -78.39 -92.24
N MET A 274 -25.68 -77.10 -92.33
CA MET A 274 -26.41 -76.55 -93.47
C MET A 274 -25.60 -76.64 -94.78
N GLU A 275 -24.29 -76.39 -94.74
CA GLU A 275 -23.40 -76.53 -95.90
C GLU A 275 -23.38 -77.97 -96.42
N ASN A 276 -23.25 -78.96 -95.53
CA ASN A 276 -23.30 -80.37 -95.91
C ASN A 276 -24.66 -80.77 -96.51
N MET A 277 -25.76 -80.23 -95.99
CA MET A 277 -27.10 -80.50 -96.51
C MET A 277 -27.30 -79.92 -97.93
N VAL A 278 -26.70 -78.75 -98.22
CA VAL A 278 -26.70 -78.14 -99.55
C VAL A 278 -25.85 -78.96 -100.53
N ILE A 279 -24.71 -79.49 -100.09
CA ILE A 279 -23.87 -80.39 -100.91
C ILE A 279 -24.65 -81.67 -101.27
N ASP A 280 -25.36 -82.26 -100.30
CA ASP A 280 -26.17 -83.47 -100.52
C ASP A 280 -27.37 -83.22 -101.46
N MET A 281 -28.05 -82.07 -101.32
CA MET A 281 -29.09 -81.66 -102.27
C MET A 281 -28.54 -81.42 -103.69
N LYS A 282 -27.33 -80.85 -103.83
CA LYS A 282 -26.68 -80.67 -105.14
C LYS A 282 -26.34 -82.01 -105.79
N MET A 283 -25.86 -82.99 -105.03
CA MET A 283 -25.59 -84.34 -105.53
C MET A 283 -26.86 -85.02 -106.04
N LYS A 284 -27.95 -84.99 -105.26
CA LYS A 284 -29.25 -85.58 -105.66
C LYS A 284 -29.86 -84.87 -106.87
N PHE A 285 -29.66 -83.56 -107.00
CA PHE A 285 -30.13 -82.81 -108.16
C PHE A 285 -29.36 -83.21 -109.44
N ALA A 286 -28.05 -83.43 -109.35
CA ALA A 286 -27.23 -83.89 -110.47
C ALA A 286 -27.60 -85.33 -110.92
N GLU A 287 -27.94 -86.22 -109.99
CA GLU A 287 -28.45 -87.57 -110.32
C GLU A 287 -29.81 -87.51 -111.04
N SER A 288 -30.71 -86.64 -110.57
CA SER A 288 -32.02 -86.43 -111.21
C SER A 288 -31.93 -85.80 -112.60
N GLU A 289 -30.93 -84.94 -112.86
CA GLU A 289 -30.74 -84.33 -114.18
C GLU A 289 -30.26 -85.35 -115.22
N ASN A 290 -29.37 -86.25 -114.82
CA ASN A 290 -28.85 -87.34 -115.66
C ASN A 290 -29.95 -88.35 -116.07
N GLU A 291 -30.88 -88.66 -115.17
CA GLU A 291 -32.03 -89.53 -115.50
C GLU A 291 -32.99 -88.86 -116.51
N SER A 292 -33.15 -87.54 -116.42
CA SER A 292 -33.99 -86.76 -117.35
C SER A 292 -33.40 -86.69 -118.77
N GLU A 293 -32.08 -86.56 -118.90
CA GLU A 293 -31.40 -86.65 -120.21
C GLU A 293 -31.48 -88.07 -120.81
N GLY A 294 -31.37 -89.11 -119.96
CA GLY A 294 -31.50 -90.51 -120.37
C GLY A 294 -32.91 -90.84 -120.91
N LEU A 295 -33.95 -90.27 -120.30
CA LEU A 295 -35.35 -90.42 -120.75
C LEU A 295 -35.65 -89.60 -122.01
N ARG A 296 -35.04 -88.42 -122.17
CA ARG A 296 -35.19 -87.60 -123.38
C ARG A 296 -34.60 -88.27 -124.62
N ARG A 297 -33.45 -88.94 -124.50
CA ARG A 297 -32.85 -89.70 -125.62
C ARG A 297 -33.74 -90.85 -126.10
N LYS A 298 -34.33 -91.61 -125.16
CA LYS A 298 -35.27 -92.70 -125.47
C LYS A 298 -36.56 -92.22 -126.15
N LEU A 299 -37.02 -91.00 -125.84
CA LEU A 299 -38.22 -90.43 -126.46
C LEU A 299 -37.99 -90.00 -127.92
N THR A 300 -36.79 -89.52 -128.26
CA THR A 300 -36.44 -89.13 -129.65
C THR A 300 -36.29 -90.32 -130.59
N ASP A 301 -35.74 -91.44 -130.10
CA ASP A 301 -35.57 -92.64 -130.93
C ASP A 301 -36.91 -93.36 -131.19
N PHE A 302 -37.85 -93.29 -130.24
CA PHE A 302 -39.22 -93.81 -130.45
C PHE A 302 -40.05 -92.97 -131.42
N LYS A 303 -39.84 -91.65 -131.48
CA LYS A 303 -40.51 -90.75 -132.45
C LYS A 303 -40.01 -90.90 -133.89
N LYS A 304 -38.83 -91.50 -134.13
CA LYS A 304 -38.33 -91.80 -135.48
C LYS A 304 -38.84 -93.13 -136.05
N MET A 305 -39.42 -94.01 -135.23
CA MET A 305 -39.86 -95.36 -135.66
C MET A 305 -41.35 -95.48 -136.00
N MET A 306 -42.18 -94.45 -135.79
CA MET A 306 -43.62 -94.48 -136.08
C MET A 306 -44.03 -93.18 -136.79
N GLY A 307 -44.38 -93.27 -138.07
CA GLY A 307 -44.61 -92.11 -138.95
C GLY A 307 -45.88 -91.29 -138.67
N ALA A 308 -45.71 -89.97 -138.76
CA ALA A 308 -46.51 -88.96 -139.47
C ALA A 308 -45.65 -87.69 -139.58
#